data_AF-A0A3D1S7W5-F1
#
_entry.id   AF-A0A3D1S7W5-F1
#
_cell.length_a   1.000
_cell.length_b   1.000
_cell.length_c   1.000
_cell.angle_alpha   90.00
_cell.angle_beta   90.00
_cell.angle_gamma   90.00
#
_symmetry.space_group_name_H-M   'P 1'
#
loop_
_entity.id
_entity.type
_entity.pdbx_description
1 polymer ?
#
loop_
_entity_poly.entity_id
_entity_poly.type
_entity_poly.pdbx_seq_one_letter_code
_entity_poly.pdbx_strand_id
1 'polypeptide(L)'
;PALALHKDNSFGDKWFWAPEVYYVNGKFYMYYTAEEHMCAATSDSPLGPFIQEVKKPMLEGEKTIDNSLFIDDDGTPYLFFDRFNDGLNIWVAELEEDLITIKKQT
;
A
#
# COMPACT_ATOMS: atom_id res chain seq x y z
N PRO A 1 -18.61 -10.54 13.17
CA PRO A 1 -17.72 -10.31 12.01
C PRO A 1 -16.48 -9.52 12.44
N ALA A 2 -15.29 -10.00 12.11
CA ALA A 2 -14.04 -9.25 12.30
C ALA A 2 -13.79 -8.33 11.09
N LEU A 3 -13.04 -7.24 11.27
CA LEU A 3 -12.60 -6.41 10.16
C LEU A 3 -11.48 -7.13 9.38
N ALA A 4 -11.46 -6.97 8.06
CA ALA A 4 -10.38 -7.51 7.22
C ALA A 4 -9.03 -6.84 7.56
N LEU A 5 -9.04 -5.53 7.81
CA LEU A 5 -7.90 -4.76 8.33
C LEU A 5 -8.33 -4.09 9.64
N HIS A 6 -7.52 -4.22 10.69
CA HIS A 6 -7.77 -3.58 11.98
C HIS A 6 -6.56 -2.71 12.34
N LYS A 7 -6.79 -1.53 12.92
CA LYS A 7 -5.71 -0.59 13.28
C LYS A 7 -4.65 -1.18 14.22
N ASP A 8 -5.05 -2.13 15.08
CA ASP A 8 -4.10 -2.83 15.95
C ASP A 8 -3.14 -3.77 15.19
N ASN A 9 -3.36 -3.99 13.89
CA ASN A 9 -2.51 -4.78 13.01
C ASN A 9 -1.81 -3.93 11.93
N SER A 10 -1.97 -2.61 11.96
CA SER A 10 -1.55 -1.73 10.87
C SER A 10 -1.08 -0.35 11.37
N PHE A 11 -0.48 0.44 10.49
CA PHE A 11 -0.17 1.85 10.73
C PHE A 11 -1.46 2.69 10.73
N GLY A 12 -1.44 3.77 11.53
CA GLY A 12 -2.50 4.76 11.65
C GLY A 12 -3.63 4.38 12.61
N ASP A 13 -4.31 5.39 13.16
CA ASP A 13 -5.47 5.22 14.03
C ASP A 13 -6.80 5.55 13.34
N LYS A 14 -6.76 6.22 12.18
CA LYS A 14 -7.93 6.75 11.47
C LYS A 14 -7.66 6.94 9.97
N TRP A 15 -8.72 7.34 9.25
CA TRP A 15 -8.66 7.74 7.83
C TRP A 15 -8.14 6.63 6.92
N PHE A 16 -8.68 5.42 7.12
CA PHE A 16 -8.45 4.28 6.26
C PHE A 16 -9.25 4.45 4.96
N TRP A 17 -8.57 4.74 3.85
CA TRP A 17 -9.21 5.08 2.56
C TRP A 17 -8.69 4.23 1.42
N ALA A 18 -9.51 4.17 0.36
CA ALA A 18 -9.22 3.60 -0.96
C ALA A 18 -8.41 2.28 -0.94
N PRO A 19 -8.86 1.24 -0.21
CA PRO A 19 -8.12 -0.02 -0.19
C PRO A 19 -8.27 -0.78 -1.51
N GLU A 20 -7.17 -1.32 -2.02
CA GLU A 20 -7.14 -2.27 -3.13
C GLU A 20 -6.48 -3.57 -2.69
N VAL A 21 -7.04 -4.71 -3.12
CA VAL A 21 -6.56 -6.05 -2.73
C VAL A 21 -6.14 -6.84 -3.96
N TYR A 22 -4.92 -7.33 -3.94
CA TYR A 22 -4.31 -8.09 -5.03
C TYR A 22 -3.83 -9.45 -4.54
N TYR A 23 -3.99 -10.48 -5.36
CA TYR A 23 -3.41 -11.79 -5.12
C TYR A 23 -2.19 -11.97 -6.01
N VAL A 24 -1.00 -12.02 -5.41
CA VAL A 24 0.27 -12.11 -6.13
C VAL A 24 1.14 -13.15 -5.43
N ASN A 25 1.73 -14.07 -6.21
CA ASN A 25 2.68 -15.08 -5.71
C ASN A 25 2.20 -15.89 -4.48
N GLY A 26 0.89 -16.20 -4.41
CA GLY A 26 0.34 -17.01 -3.32
C GLY A 26 -0.11 -16.23 -2.09
N LYS A 27 0.01 -14.90 -2.08
CA LYS A 27 -0.34 -14.03 -0.95
C LYS A 27 -1.29 -12.92 -1.36
N PHE A 28 -2.12 -12.46 -0.43
CA PHE A 28 -2.95 -11.27 -0.61
C PHE A 28 -2.23 -10.04 -0.07
N TYR A 29 -2.20 -8.98 -0.88
CA TYR A 29 -1.68 -7.67 -0.55
C TYR A 29 -2.84 -6.68 -0.52
N MET A 30 -2.98 -5.94 0.57
CA MET A 30 -3.88 -4.80 0.65
C MET A 30 -3.05 -3.53 0.67
N TYR A 31 -3.17 -2.74 -0.39
CA TYR A 31 -2.69 -1.37 -0.44
C TYR A 31 -3.82 -0.46 0.05
N TYR A 32 -3.49 0.49 0.91
CA TYR A 32 -4.49 1.39 1.50
C TYR A 32 -3.83 2.69 1.93
N THR A 33 -4.66 3.71 2.16
CA THR A 33 -4.22 4.95 2.82
C THR A 33 -4.61 4.92 4.28
N ALA A 34 -3.73 5.34 5.18
CA ALA A 34 -4.05 5.66 6.57
C ALA A 34 -3.37 6.97 6.98
N GLU A 35 -4.13 7.86 7.61
CA GLU A 35 -3.63 9.18 8.04
C GLU A 35 -2.91 9.96 6.93
N GLU A 36 -3.43 9.91 5.70
CA GLU A 36 -2.82 10.53 4.51
C GLU A 36 -1.45 9.94 4.11
N HIS A 37 -1.18 8.68 4.47
CA HIS A 37 0.00 7.96 4.04
C HIS A 37 -0.38 6.61 3.42
N MET A 38 0.26 6.28 2.29
CA MET A 38 0.16 4.96 1.69
C MET A 38 0.79 3.89 2.59
N CYS A 39 0.11 2.77 2.67
CA CYS A 39 0.52 1.61 3.42
C CYS A 39 0.24 0.35 2.60
N ALA A 40 0.93 -0.74 2.96
CA ALA A 40 0.65 -2.07 2.45
C ALA A 40 0.66 -3.07 3.61
N ALA A 41 -0.32 -3.97 3.62
CA ALA A 41 -0.46 -5.07 4.57
C ALA A 41 -0.71 -6.38 3.82
N THR A 42 -0.39 -7.53 4.43
CA THR A 42 -0.54 -8.83 3.75
C THR A 42 -1.41 -9.80 4.53
N SER A 43 -1.99 -10.77 3.83
CA SER A 43 -2.78 -11.86 4.40
C SER A 43 -2.67 -13.14 3.57
N ASP A 44 -2.93 -14.29 4.20
CA ASP A 44 -3.08 -15.58 3.51
C ASP A 44 -4.52 -15.82 3.04
N SER A 45 -5.43 -14.87 3.29
CA SER A 45 -6.86 -14.95 2.96
C SER A 45 -7.36 -13.64 2.34
N PRO A 46 -8.24 -13.68 1.33
CA PRO A 46 -8.84 -12.46 0.78
C PRO A 46 -9.74 -11.75 1.80
N LEU A 47 -10.14 -12.43 2.87
CA LEU A 47 -10.98 -11.89 3.94
C LEU A 47 -10.17 -11.32 5.12
N GLY A 48 -8.83 -11.39 5.04
CA GLY A 48 -7.95 -11.01 6.14
C GLY A 48 -7.79 -12.11 7.21
N PRO A 49 -7.18 -11.76 8.36
CA PRO A 49 -6.72 -10.43 8.71
C PRO A 49 -5.52 -10.00 7.86
N PHE A 50 -5.55 -8.76 7.38
CA PHE A 50 -4.40 -8.09 6.78
C PHE A 50 -3.55 -7.50 7.91
N ILE A 51 -2.25 -7.76 7.87
CA ILE A 51 -1.30 -7.40 8.93
C ILE A 51 -0.08 -6.73 8.29
N GLN A 52 0.36 -5.62 8.89
CA GLN A 52 1.70 -5.09 8.68
C GLN A 52 2.66 -5.71 9.70
N GLU A 53 3.70 -6.41 9.23
CA GLU A 53 4.76 -6.91 10.11
C GLU A 53 5.48 -5.77 10.83
N VAL A 54 5.73 -4.68 10.10
CA VAL A 54 6.21 -3.41 10.64
C VAL A 54 5.18 -2.33 10.32
N LYS A 55 4.56 -1.76 11.36
CA LYS A 55 3.51 -0.74 11.22
C LYS A 55 4.11 0.62 10.84
N LYS A 56 4.29 0.84 9.55
CA LYS A 56 4.80 2.08 8.98
C LYS A 56 4.18 2.35 7.62
N PRO A 57 4.16 3.62 7.15
CA PRO A 57 3.83 3.92 5.78
C PRO A 57 4.92 3.42 4.83
N MET A 58 4.58 3.28 3.54
CA MET A 58 5.54 2.90 2.49
C MET A 58 6.53 4.04 2.20
N LEU A 59 6.10 5.29 2.37
CA LEU A 59 6.94 6.49 2.25
C LEU A 59 6.81 7.35 3.51
N GLU A 60 7.87 7.37 4.33
CA GLU A 60 7.89 8.14 5.58
C GLU A 60 8.14 9.62 5.33
N GLY A 61 7.45 10.48 6.09
CA GLY A 61 7.64 11.94 6.04
C GLY A 61 6.90 12.63 4.90
N GLU A 62 6.14 11.91 4.10
CA GLU A 62 5.39 12.45 2.97
C GLU A 62 3.93 12.02 2.96
N LYS A 63 3.04 12.98 2.69
CA LYS A 63 1.63 12.69 2.44
C LYS A 63 1.45 12.11 1.06
N THR A 64 0.92 10.89 1.03
CA THR A 64 0.66 10.12 -0.18
C THR A 64 -0.63 9.33 -0.01
N ILE A 65 -1.49 9.32 -1.02
CA ILE A 65 -2.81 8.68 -0.91
C ILE A 65 -3.18 7.91 -2.19
N ASP A 66 -4.27 7.14 -2.08
CA ASP A 66 -5.01 6.52 -3.17
C ASP A 66 -4.09 5.73 -4.13
N ASN A 67 -3.41 4.73 -3.56
CA ASN A 67 -2.44 3.93 -4.28
C ASN A 67 -3.07 2.77 -5.06
N SER A 68 -2.49 2.48 -6.22
CA SER A 68 -2.90 1.35 -7.07
C SER A 68 -1.68 0.60 -7.61
N LEU A 69 -1.73 -0.73 -7.50
CA LEU A 69 -0.66 -1.60 -7.99
C LEU A 69 -0.91 -1.95 -9.45
N PHE A 70 0.14 -1.80 -10.26
CA PHE A 70 0.23 -2.29 -11.62
C PHE A 70 1.46 -3.17 -11.75
N ILE A 71 1.33 -4.38 -12.28
CA ILE A 71 2.46 -5.24 -12.62
C ILE A 71 2.49 -5.32 -14.14
N ASP A 72 3.57 -4.84 -14.75
CA ASP A 72 3.71 -4.80 -16.21
C ASP A 72 3.93 -6.21 -16.79
N ASP A 73 3.84 -6.33 -18.11
CA ASP A 73 3.94 -7.61 -18.84
C ASP A 73 5.31 -8.30 -18.63
N ASP A 74 6.36 -7.54 -18.30
CA ASP A 74 7.70 -8.07 -17.98
C ASP A 74 7.86 -8.50 -16.51
N GLY A 75 6.81 -8.32 -15.70
CA GLY A 75 6.78 -8.64 -14.28
C GLY A 75 7.22 -7.50 -13.36
N THR A 76 7.59 -6.33 -13.90
CA THR A 76 8.01 -5.19 -13.10
C THR A 76 6.82 -4.57 -12.34
N PRO A 77 6.88 -4.48 -11.00
CA PRO A 77 5.81 -3.89 -10.21
C PRO A 77 5.95 -2.36 -10.12
N TYR A 78 4.85 -1.66 -10.35
CA TYR A 78 4.71 -0.21 -10.22
C TYR A 78 3.58 0.13 -9.27
N LEU A 79 3.78 1.17 -8.46
CA LEU A 79 2.74 1.76 -7.63
C LEU A 79 2.43 3.17 -8.14
N PHE A 80 1.17 3.38 -8.51
CA PHE A 80 0.62 4.70 -8.82
C PHE A 80 0.02 5.31 -7.56
N PHE A 81 0.18 6.61 -7.34
CA PHE A 81 -0.34 7.29 -6.16
C PHE A 81 -0.35 8.81 -6.27
N ASP A 82 -1.16 9.46 -5.44
CA ASP A 82 -1.19 10.91 -5.35
C ASP A 82 -0.16 11.45 -4.34
N ARG A 83 0.62 12.45 -4.76
CA ARG A 83 1.50 13.27 -3.90
C ARG A 83 1.00 14.70 -3.81
N PHE A 84 1.17 15.27 -2.63
CA PHE A 84 0.85 16.67 -2.34
C PHE A 84 2.09 17.57 -2.47
N ASN A 85 2.66 17.67 -3.68
CA ASN A 85 3.89 18.43 -3.94
C ASN A 85 3.69 19.50 -5.02
N ASP A 86 3.19 20.67 -4.62
CA ASP A 86 2.70 21.75 -5.50
C ASP A 86 1.36 21.40 -6.19
N GLY A 87 0.38 21.00 -5.37
CA GLY A 87 -0.93 20.53 -5.81
C GLY A 87 -1.10 19.03 -5.56
N LEU A 88 -2.14 18.46 -6.17
CA LEU A 88 -2.36 17.01 -6.21
C LEU A 88 -1.79 16.51 -7.54
N ASN A 89 -0.73 15.70 -7.46
CA ASN A 89 -0.03 15.16 -8.62
C ASN A 89 -0.04 13.64 -8.54
N ILE A 90 -0.31 12.96 -9.66
CA ILE A 90 -0.17 11.50 -9.76
C ILE A 90 1.28 11.18 -10.05
N TRP A 91 1.86 10.30 -9.23
CA TRP A 91 3.20 9.77 -9.34
C TRP A 91 3.16 8.27 -9.59
N VAL A 92 4.25 7.75 -10.14
CA VAL A 92 4.50 6.31 -10.26
C VAL A 92 5.90 6.03 -9.72
N ALA A 93 6.05 4.93 -9.01
CA ALA A 93 7.34 4.42 -8.57
C ALA A 93 7.41 2.91 -8.79
N GLU A 94 8.60 2.41 -9.12
CA GLU A 94 8.85 0.96 -9.14
C GLU A 94 8.87 0.44 -7.69
N LEU A 95 8.38 -0.78 -7.48
CA LEU A 95 8.50 -1.49 -6.21
C LEU A 95 9.68 -2.46 -6.27
N GLU A 96 10.24 -2.77 -5.10
CA GLU A 96 11.11 -3.94 -4.95
C GLU A 96 10.28 -5.23 -5.08
N GLU A 97 10.96 -6.38 -5.20
CA GLU A 97 10.32 -7.71 -5.34
C GLU A 97 9.38 -8.08 -4.18
N ASP A 98 9.52 -7.42 -3.02
CA ASP A 98 8.64 -7.62 -1.86
C ASP A 98 7.25 -6.99 -2.01
N LEU A 99 7.05 -6.20 -3.07
CA LEU A 99 5.83 -5.48 -3.43
C LEU A 99 5.36 -4.46 -2.38
N ILE A 100 6.17 -4.14 -1.36
CA ILE A 100 5.81 -3.22 -0.28
C ILE A 100 6.87 -2.16 -0.02
N THR A 101 8.03 -2.28 -0.64
CA THR A 101 9.12 -1.31 -0.59
C THR A 101 9.18 -0.54 -1.90
N ILE A 102 9.12 0.79 -1.83
CA ILE A 102 9.36 1.67 -2.98
C ILE A 102 10.85 1.64 -3.31
N LYS A 103 11.18 1.33 -4.57
CA LYS A 103 12.55 1.33 -5.06
C LYS A 103 13.08 2.77 -5.10
N LYS A 104 14.28 2.98 -4.56
CA LYS A 104 14.87 4.33 -4.50
C LYS A 104 15.29 4.79 -5.90
N GLN A 105 15.18 6.10 -6.14
CA GLN A 105 15.64 6.79 -7.37
C GLN A 105 14.77 6.57 -8.62
N THR A 106 13.52 6.11 -8.45
CA THR A 106 12.51 6.13 -9.51
C THR A 106 11.75 7.45 -9.54
#